data_AF-A0A7Y6YTQ3-F1
#
_entry.id   AF-A0A7Y6YTQ3-F1
#
_cell.length_a   1.000
_cell.length_b   1.000
_cell.length_c   1.000
_cell.angle_alpha   90.00
_cell.angle_beta   90.00
_cell.angle_gamma   90.00
#
_symmetry.space_group_name_H-M   'P 1'
#
loop_
_entity.id
_entity.type
_entity.pdbx_description
1 polymer ?
#
loop_
_entity_poly.entity_id
_entity_poly.type
_entity_poly.pdbx_seq_one_letter_code
_entity_poly.pdbx_strand_id
1 'polypeptide(L)' 'MMNKDQIFLIKYGIHNFVSCAINGSKKVFYIRKSERETMIAHARNLIVGGYGDAVEIQLV' A
#
# COMPACT_ATOMS: atom_id res chain seq x y z
N MET A 1 3.51 -0.64 19.73
CA MET A 1 2.40 -1.49 19.21
C MET A 1 2.32 -1.23 17.71
N MET A 2 2.38 -2.27 16.90
CA MET A 2 2.44 -2.12 15.43
C MET A 2 1.04 -1.80 14.88
N ASN A 3 0.94 -0.82 13.97
CA ASN A 3 -0.36 -0.48 13.37
C ASN A 3 -0.82 -1.61 12.43
N LYS A 4 -2.13 -1.86 12.33
CA LYS A 4 -2.75 -2.84 11.42
C LYS A 4 -2.24 -2.69 9.97
N ASP A 5 -2.02 -1.45 9.53
CA ASP A 5 -1.49 -1.17 8.20
C ASP A 5 -0.05 -1.64 8.04
N GLN A 6 0.82 -1.41 9.03
CA GLN A 6 2.19 -1.91 9.00
C GLN A 6 2.23 -3.45 9.02
N ILE A 7 1.38 -4.08 9.83
CA ILE A 7 1.23 -5.54 9.86
C ILE A 7 0.80 -6.07 8.50
N PHE A 8 -0.16 -5.41 7.84
CA PHE A 8 -0.59 -5.76 6.49
C PHE A 8 0.58 -5.71 5.49
N LEU A 9 1.33 -4.61 5.47
CA LEU A 9 2.45 -4.44 4.54
C LEU A 9 3.54 -5.50 4.75
N ILE A 10 3.81 -5.89 6.00
CA ILE A 10 4.77 -6.94 6.34
C ILE A 10 4.25 -8.31 5.96
N LYS A 11 2.99 -8.62 6.30
CA LYS A 11 2.35 -9.90 5.98
C LYS A 11 2.43 -10.24 4.50
N TYR A 12 2.27 -9.23 3.64
CA TYR A 12 2.35 -9.39 2.19
C TYR A 12 3.71 -9.04 1.58
N GLY A 13 4.73 -8.77 2.39
CA GLY A 13 6.10 -8.53 1.90
C GLY A 13 6.31 -7.25 1.09
N ILE A 14 5.36 -6.30 1.14
CA ILE A 14 5.40 -5.06 0.35
C ILE A 14 5.92 -3.84 1.14
N HIS A 15 6.16 -3.99 2.44
CA HIS A 15 6.63 -2.89 3.32
C HIS A 15 7.96 -2.23 2.89
N ASN A 16 8.78 -2.88 2.06
CA ASN A 16 10.05 -2.32 1.58
C ASN A 16 9.85 -1.16 0.58
N PHE A 17 8.74 -1.16 -0.14
CA PHE A 17 8.49 -0.21 -1.23
C PHE A 17 7.09 0.39 -1.21
N VAL A 18 6.28 0.02 -0.22
CA VAL A 18 4.95 0.58 0.03
C VAL A 18 4.91 1.18 1.42
N SER A 19 4.35 2.39 1.52
CA SER A 19 4.03 3.05 2.79
C SER A 19 2.56 3.47 2.82
N CYS A 20 2.03 3.72 4.01
CA CYS A 20 0.64 4.13 4.21
C CYS A 20 0.61 5.38 5.09
N ALA A 21 -0.23 6.35 4.74
CA ALA A 21 -0.56 7.49 5.58
C ALA A 21 -2.05 7.80 5.56
N ILE A 22 -2.50 8.58 6.53
CA ILE A 22 -3.83 9.16 6.56
C ILE A 22 -3.71 10.62 6.11
N ASN A 23 -4.42 10.99 5.04
CA ASN A 23 -4.54 12.36 4.58
C ASN A 23 -5.99 12.82 4.78
N GLY A 24 -6.22 13.63 5.82
CA GLY A 24 -7.56 13.99 6.29
C GLY A 24 -8.31 12.75 6.79
N SER A 25 -9.40 12.39 6.13
CA SER A 25 -10.18 11.17 6.41
C SER A 25 -9.86 9.99 5.49
N LYS A 26 -8.97 10.18 4.50
CA LYS A 26 -8.64 9.15 3.50
C LYS A 26 -7.35 8.41 3.85
N LYS A 27 -7.35 7.11 3.60
CA LYS A 27 -6.14 6.27 3.66
C LYS A 27 -5.47 6.27 2.28
N VAL A 28 -4.20 6.62 2.27
CA VAL A 28 -3.38 6.71 1.05
C VAL A 28 -2.19 5.77 1.16
N PHE A 29 -2.02 4.91 0.16
CA PHE A 29 -0.85 4.07 0.00
C PHE A 29 0.08 4.66 -1.06
N TYR A 30 1.35 4.78 -0.73
CA TYR A 30 2.39 5.27 -1.63
C TYR A 30 3.29 4.10 -2.03
N ILE A 31 3.34 3.80 -3.33
CA ILE A 31 4.17 2.76 -3.91
C ILE A 31 5.34 3.44 -4.65
N ARG A 32 6.58 3.02 -4.38
CA ARG A 32 7.74 3.56 -5.11
C ARG A 32 7.65 3.24 -6.60
N LYS A 33 7.68 4.27 -7.45
CA LYS A 33 7.60 4.13 -8.91
C LYS A 33 8.83 3.45 -9.52
N SER A 34 9.95 3.42 -8.79
CA SER A 34 11.19 2.76 -9.21
C SER A 34 11.12 1.23 -9.15
N GLU A 35 10.08 0.66 -8.54
CA GLU A 35 9.86 -0.78 -8.53
C GLU A 35 9.41 -1.30 -9.89
N ARG A 36 9.60 -2.60 -10.11
CA ARG A 36 9.14 -3.26 -11.33
C ARG A 36 7.62 -3.16 -11.45
N GLU A 37 7.12 -2.96 -12.66
CA GLU A 37 5.67 -2.83 -12.93
C GLU A 37 4.87 -4.02 -12.38
N THR A 38 5.43 -5.23 -12.43
CA THR A 38 4.83 -6.44 -11.85
C THR A 38 4.66 -6.34 -10.34
N MET A 39 5.63 -5.76 -9.63
CA MET A 39 5.55 -5.53 -8.18
C MET A 39 4.55 -4.42 -7.85
N ILE A 40 4.50 -3.36 -8.65
CA ILE A 40 3.50 -2.30 -8.52
C ILE A 40 2.09 -2.86 -8.71
N ALA A 41 1.87 -3.66 -9.74
CA ALA A 41 0.58 -4.31 -10.00
C ALA A 41 0.20 -5.29 -8.86
N HIS A 42 1.17 -6.07 -8.37
CA HIS A 42 0.96 -6.96 -7.24
C HIS A 42 0.55 -6.21 -5.97
N ALA A 43 1.26 -5.14 -5.61
CA ALA A 43 0.93 -4.31 -4.45
C ALA A 43 -0.46 -3.66 -4.58
N ARG A 44 -0.82 -3.16 -5.77
CA ARG A 44 -2.17 -2.63 -6.03
C ARG A 44 -3.26 -3.68 -5.77
N ASN A 45 -3.11 -4.88 -6.32
CA ASN A 45 -4.08 -5.96 -6.12
C ASN A 45 -4.26 -6.32 -4.65
N LEU A 46 -3.16 -6.38 -3.90
CA LEU A 46 -3.21 -6.63 -2.46
C LEU A 46 -3.93 -5.52 -1.70
N ILE A 47 -3.57 -4.25 -1.97
CA ILE A 47 -4.16 -3.09 -1.29
C ILE A 47 -5.67 -3.01 -1.57
N VAL A 48 -6.08 -3.14 -2.83
CA VAL A 48 -7.50 -3.16 -3.21
C VAL A 48 -8.22 -4.34 -2.56
N GLY A 49 -7.64 -5.54 -2.59
CA GLY A 49 -8.24 -6.72 -1.95
C GLY A 49 -8.35 -6.62 -0.41
N GLY A 50 -7.46 -5.86 0.24
CA GLY A 50 -7.43 -5.70 1.70
C GLY A 50 -8.24 -4.53 2.23
N TYR A 51 -8.37 -3.44 1.46
CA TYR A 51 -8.95 -2.16 1.90
C TYR A 51 -10.14 -1.69 1.05
N GLY A 52 -10.44 -2.38 -0.05
CA GLY A 52 -11.48 -2.03 -1.01
C GLY A 52 -11.08 -0.91 -1.98
N ASP A 53 -11.95 -0.61 -2.94
CA ASP A 53 -11.68 0.34 -4.03
C ASP A 53 -11.65 1.82 -3.60
N ALA A 54 -12.13 2.13 -2.38
CA ALA A 54 -12.15 3.49 -1.85
C ALA A 54 -10.77 3.98 -1.38
N VAL A 55 -9.77 3.10 -1.35
CA VAL A 55 -8.40 3.43 -0.94
C VAL A 55 -7.67 4.19 -2.05
N GLU A 56 -6.93 5.21 -1.68
CA GLU A 56 -6.12 5.96 -2.63
C GLU A 56 -4.75 5.31 -2.77
N ILE A 57 -4.28 5.13 -4.01
CA ILE A 57 -2.96 4.57 -4.31
C ILE A 57 -2.20 5.55 -5.20
N GLN A 58 -1.06 6.02 -4.72
CA GLN A 58 -0.19 6.93 -5.45
C GLN A 58 1.16 6.27 -5.77
N LEU A 59 1.68 6.54 -6.96
CA LEU A 59 3.05 6.20 -7.32
C LEU A 59 3.94 7.41 -7.03
N VAL A 60 4.99 7.22 -6.23
CA VAL A 60 5.93 8.27 -5.81
C VAL A 60 7.35 7.97 -6.25
#